data_AF-A0A956YL62-F1
#
_entry.id   AF-A0A956YL62-F1
#
_cell.length_a   1.000
_cell.length_b   1.000
_cell.length_c   1.000
_cell.angle_alpha   90.00
_cell.angle_beta   90.00
_cell.angle_gamma   90.00
#
_symmetry.space_group_name_H-M   'P 1'
#
loop_
_entity.id
_entity.type
_entity.pdbx_description
1 polymer ?
#
loop_
_entity_poly.entity_id
_entity_poly.type
_entity_poly.pdbx_seq_one_letter_code
_entity_poly.pdbx_strand_id
1 'polypeptide(L)'
;MQPLVECVPNFSEGRKTAVYTAIADAIRSVRGINVLDVSADPDHNRTVITFVGSPTEVEEAAFRGIGKAAELIDLNHHTGEHPRIGATDVCPFIPIRGVSIDECVAMANRLGERVGQELGVAVYLYGDAATSPAREKLSDIRKGQYELWKTEVETNPARKPDFGPAKAKSWGATVIGVRPFLIAYNLYLNSHNVEIADKIARAIRYSSGGLRYVQAKGFLVDGQAQVSMNLTNFEKTPIPQVQEMVRREAAHYGLTITRAELVGMIPQKALMETAKYYLQLDELNMADQVLEYRLQENQDDADATPYAFLEAVASKNPTPGGGSVAALSGALAASLAQMVAGLTVNRKRYADVAEQATFVLAEAAHLREQLTHAIAEDAAAFEAVMAIFRNKELSEQERELQAQQATIAAAEVPLHVARLSFRAAQLASEVATIGNINAVTDATAGVLLAQAAVETAVLNVKINATTVNNKQLVAQWQQEMNTLTHETAALVQQTKAIAAERGGFA
;
A
#
# COMPACT_ATOMS: atom_id res chain seq x y z
N MET A 1 2.77 -6.10 4.80
CA MET A 1 2.76 -5.70 3.38
C MET A 1 3.22 -4.25 3.26
N GLN A 2 3.99 -3.90 2.23
CA GLN A 2 4.43 -2.51 2.04
C GLN A 2 3.25 -1.61 1.62
N PRO A 3 3.12 -0.39 2.20
CA PRO A 3 2.09 0.57 1.82
C PRO A 3 2.24 1.02 0.36
N LEU A 4 1.14 1.05 -0.38
CA LEU A 4 1.10 1.39 -1.81
C LEU A 4 -0.06 2.35 -2.11
N VAL A 5 0.28 3.48 -2.74
CA VAL A 5 -0.66 4.50 -3.20
C VAL A 5 -0.51 4.66 -4.70
N GLU A 6 -1.64 4.76 -5.40
CA GLU A 6 -1.68 5.16 -6.80
C GLU A 6 -1.93 6.67 -6.88
N CYS A 7 -1.23 7.33 -7.81
CA CYS A 7 -1.49 8.72 -8.17
C CYS A 7 -1.72 8.83 -9.68
N VAL A 8 -2.76 9.58 -10.06
CA VAL A 8 -3.22 9.67 -11.45
C VAL A 8 -3.35 11.13 -11.91
N PRO A 9 -2.26 11.93 -11.92
CA PRO A 9 -2.34 13.32 -12.31
C PRO A 9 -2.69 13.51 -13.78
N ASN A 10 -3.43 14.59 -14.03
CA ASN A 10 -3.97 14.95 -15.33
C ASN A 10 -3.36 16.26 -15.78
N PHE A 11 -2.62 16.22 -16.89
CA PHE A 11 -1.92 17.37 -17.42
C PHE A 11 -2.62 17.90 -18.67
N SER A 12 -2.73 19.22 -18.78
CA SER A 12 -3.37 19.92 -19.89
C SER A 12 -2.43 20.03 -21.10
N GLU A 13 -1.99 18.90 -21.62
CA GLU A 13 -1.21 18.78 -22.85
C GLU A 13 -1.34 17.34 -23.36
N GLY A 14 -1.72 17.13 -24.61
CA GLY A 14 -1.86 15.81 -25.24
C GLY A 14 -1.29 15.74 -26.66
N ARG A 15 -0.70 16.83 -27.15
CA ARG A 15 -0.20 16.96 -28.54
C ARG A 15 1.32 17.04 -28.61
N LYS A 16 1.97 17.67 -27.63
CA LYS A 16 3.42 17.86 -27.58
C LYS A 16 4.10 16.78 -26.75
N THR A 17 4.61 15.75 -27.43
CA THR A 17 5.34 14.64 -26.78
C THR A 17 6.47 15.10 -25.87
N ALA A 18 7.29 16.06 -26.31
CA ALA A 18 8.38 16.57 -25.49
C ALA A 18 7.93 17.13 -24.12
N VAL A 19 6.73 17.70 -24.04
CA VAL A 19 6.21 18.28 -22.80
C VAL A 19 5.76 17.20 -21.84
N TYR A 20 4.89 16.29 -22.26
CA TYR A 20 4.40 15.25 -21.36
C TYR A 20 5.47 14.20 -21.03
N THR A 21 6.45 13.96 -21.91
CA THR A 21 7.63 13.14 -21.59
C THR A 21 8.47 13.81 -20.50
N ALA A 22 8.74 15.11 -20.59
CA ALA A 22 9.50 15.82 -19.55
C ALA A 22 8.79 15.81 -18.19
N ILE A 23 7.46 15.89 -18.16
CA ILE A 23 6.67 15.75 -16.94
C ILE A 23 6.77 14.32 -16.39
N ALA A 24 6.61 13.30 -17.25
CA ALA A 24 6.76 11.90 -16.86
C ALA A 24 8.16 11.60 -16.30
N ASP A 25 9.21 12.17 -16.89
CA ASP A 25 10.58 11.99 -16.44
C ASP A 25 10.87 12.68 -15.10
N ALA A 26 10.23 13.84 -14.84
CA ALA A 26 10.27 14.47 -13.53
C ALA A 26 9.65 13.57 -12.44
N ILE A 27 8.56 12.88 -12.75
CA ILE A 27 7.93 11.88 -11.87
C ILE A 27 8.86 10.67 -11.67
N ARG A 28 9.41 10.11 -12.75
CA ARG A 28 10.36 8.96 -12.71
C ARG A 28 11.66 9.25 -11.97
N SER A 29 12.03 10.53 -11.83
CA SER A 29 13.26 10.92 -11.12
C SER A 29 13.22 10.62 -9.62
N VAL A 30 12.05 10.33 -9.06
CA VAL A 30 11.87 9.96 -7.65
C VAL A 30 12.10 8.46 -7.49
N ARG A 31 13.05 8.09 -6.63
CA ARG A 31 13.34 6.69 -6.32
C ARG A 31 12.11 6.02 -5.71
N GLY A 32 11.85 4.77 -6.10
CA GLY A 32 10.72 3.98 -5.60
C GLY A 32 9.41 4.18 -6.36
N ILE A 33 9.34 5.16 -7.27
CA ILE A 33 8.19 5.34 -8.15
C ILE A 33 8.24 4.42 -9.36
N ASN A 34 7.11 3.75 -9.59
CA ASN A 34 6.86 3.02 -10.82
C ASN A 34 5.77 3.74 -11.63
N VAL A 35 6.15 4.31 -12.78
CA VAL A 35 5.18 4.89 -13.73
C VAL A 35 4.60 3.75 -14.56
N LEU A 36 3.32 3.47 -14.36
CA LEU A 36 2.62 2.34 -14.95
C LEU A 36 2.09 2.67 -16.35
N ASP A 37 1.63 3.90 -16.55
CA ASP A 37 1.03 4.31 -17.81
C ASP A 37 1.21 5.82 -18.07
N VAL A 38 1.33 6.18 -19.36
CA VAL A 38 1.31 7.55 -19.87
C VAL A 38 0.41 7.59 -21.10
N SER A 39 -0.85 7.98 -20.90
CA SER A 39 -1.89 8.01 -21.93
C SER A 39 -2.19 9.46 -22.36
N ALA A 40 -1.69 9.86 -23.53
CA ALA A 40 -1.97 11.17 -24.12
C ALA A 40 -3.11 11.09 -25.15
N ASP A 41 -4.03 12.05 -25.10
CA ASP A 41 -5.14 12.19 -26.04
C ASP A 41 -5.06 13.55 -26.76
N PRO A 42 -4.81 13.57 -28.10
CA PRO A 42 -4.67 14.80 -28.87
C PRO A 42 -5.95 15.64 -29.00
N ASP A 43 -7.13 15.01 -29.01
CA ASP A 43 -8.42 15.68 -29.20
C ASP A 43 -8.87 16.35 -27.90
N HIS A 44 -8.78 15.61 -26.79
CA HIS A 44 -8.96 16.13 -25.45
C HIS A 44 -7.82 17.08 -25.03
N ASN A 45 -6.69 17.04 -25.73
CA ASN A 45 -5.44 17.75 -25.43
C ASN A 45 -5.03 17.62 -23.95
N ARG A 46 -4.99 16.38 -23.49
CA ARG A 46 -4.75 16.00 -22.09
C ARG A 46 -3.87 14.76 -22.02
N THR A 47 -3.01 14.70 -21.01
CA THR A 47 -2.25 13.49 -20.66
C THR A 47 -2.62 12.96 -19.28
N VAL A 48 -2.99 11.69 -19.33
CA VAL A 48 -3.04 10.61 -18.34
C VAL A 48 -1.70 10.15 -17.79
N ILE A 49 -1.19 10.51 -16.61
CA ILE A 49 -0.02 9.78 -16.05
C ILE A 49 -0.47 8.99 -14.84
N THR A 50 -0.15 7.70 -14.80
CA THR A 50 -0.45 6.85 -13.66
C THR A 50 0.84 6.26 -13.09
N PHE A 51 1.02 6.39 -11.79
CA PHE A 51 2.17 5.83 -11.09
C PHE A 51 1.82 5.38 -9.68
N VAL A 52 2.64 4.47 -9.16
CA VAL A 52 2.49 3.89 -7.81
C VAL A 52 3.80 3.94 -7.05
N GLY A 53 3.71 3.95 -5.73
CA GLY A 53 4.85 3.89 -4.82
C GLY A 53 4.42 4.01 -3.37
N SER A 54 5.39 4.17 -2.46
CA SER A 54 5.09 4.46 -1.06
C SER A 54 4.47 5.87 -0.91
N PRO A 55 3.72 6.14 0.19
CA PRO A 55 3.09 7.44 0.42
C PRO A 55 4.01 8.64 0.23
N THR A 56 5.22 8.60 0.77
CA THR A 56 6.18 9.71 0.74
C THR A 56 6.77 9.92 -0.65
N GLU A 57 7.10 8.84 -1.36
CA GLU A 57 7.65 8.89 -2.71
C GLU A 57 6.60 9.40 -3.71
N VAL A 58 5.35 8.96 -3.55
CA VAL A 58 4.23 9.39 -4.41
C VAL A 58 3.94 10.88 -4.23
N GLU A 59 4.00 11.38 -2.99
CA GLU A 59 3.85 12.81 -2.68
C GLU A 59 4.94 13.66 -3.37
N GLU A 60 6.21 13.24 -3.27
CA GLU A 60 7.34 13.93 -3.91
C GLU A 60 7.26 13.89 -5.44
N ALA A 61 6.87 12.76 -6.03
CA ALA A 61 6.72 12.64 -7.48
C ALA A 61 5.56 13.47 -8.03
N ALA A 62 4.44 13.51 -7.33
CA ALA A 62 3.33 14.40 -7.65
C ALA A 62 3.78 15.87 -7.60
N PHE A 63 4.53 16.28 -6.57
CA PHE A 63 5.07 17.64 -6.46
C PHE A 63 5.96 18.01 -7.66
N ARG A 64 6.90 17.14 -8.03
CA ARG A 64 7.79 17.36 -9.19
C ARG A 64 7.03 17.42 -10.51
N GLY A 65 6.06 16.53 -10.70
CA GLY A 65 5.20 16.53 -11.88
C GLY A 65 4.41 17.83 -12.01
N ILE A 66 3.81 18.30 -10.92
CA ILE A 66 3.06 19.57 -10.87
C ILE A 66 3.97 20.75 -11.20
N GLY A 67 5.16 20.82 -10.58
CA GLY A 67 6.14 21.88 -10.84
C GLY A 67 6.58 21.91 -12.30
N LYS A 68 6.93 20.74 -12.86
CA LYS A 68 7.35 20.64 -14.27
C LYS A 68 6.23 21.04 -15.22
N ALA A 69 4.99 20.66 -14.95
CA ALA A 69 3.84 21.07 -15.75
C ALA A 69 3.61 22.58 -15.71
N ALA A 70 3.76 23.22 -14.54
CA ALA A 70 3.60 24.66 -14.39
C ALA A 70 4.67 25.47 -15.16
N GLU A 71 5.87 24.90 -15.34
CA GLU A 71 6.94 25.50 -16.17
C GLU A 71 6.67 25.39 -17.67
N LEU A 72 6.11 24.26 -18.12
CA LEU A 72 6.07 23.90 -19.54
C LEU A 72 4.74 24.21 -20.24
N ILE A 73 3.64 24.32 -19.50
CA ILE A 73 2.30 24.48 -20.04
C ILE A 73 1.76 25.88 -19.76
N ASP A 74 1.40 26.60 -20.83
CA ASP A 74 0.71 27.89 -20.76
C ASP A 74 -0.74 27.74 -21.22
N LEU A 75 -1.68 27.84 -20.28
CA LEU A 75 -3.11 27.68 -20.56
C LEU A 75 -3.70 28.83 -21.39
N ASN A 76 -3.03 29.98 -21.52
CA ASN A 76 -3.50 31.04 -22.43
C ASN A 76 -3.50 30.59 -23.90
N HIS A 77 -2.72 29.55 -24.22
CA HIS A 77 -2.59 28.98 -25.55
C HIS A 77 -3.13 27.54 -25.62
N HIS A 78 -3.75 27.04 -24.55
CA HIS A 78 -4.28 25.68 -24.49
C HIS A 78 -5.76 25.64 -24.89
N THR A 79 -6.08 24.73 -25.83
CA THR A 79 -7.45 24.37 -26.21
C THR A 79 -7.57 22.86 -26.33
N GLY A 80 -8.70 22.30 -25.89
CA GLY A 80 -9.01 20.87 -25.97
C GLY A 80 -10.48 20.63 -25.61
N GLU A 81 -11.02 19.48 -26.02
CA GLU A 81 -12.43 19.15 -25.74
C GLU A 81 -12.70 18.85 -24.25
N HIS A 82 -11.65 18.50 -23.49
CA HIS A 82 -11.77 18.17 -22.08
C HIS A 82 -11.78 19.43 -21.19
N PRO A 83 -12.72 19.57 -20.24
CA PRO A 83 -12.72 20.67 -19.28
C PRO A 83 -11.46 20.66 -18.41
N ARG A 84 -10.80 21.83 -18.30
CA ARG A 84 -9.56 22.01 -17.51
C ARG A 84 -9.50 23.37 -16.80
N ILE A 85 -8.79 23.42 -15.66
CA ILE A 85 -8.48 24.68 -14.95
C ILE A 85 -6.99 24.92 -14.69
N GLY A 86 -6.14 23.91 -14.91
CA GLY A 86 -4.70 23.95 -14.58
C GLY A 86 -3.82 23.21 -15.57
N ALA A 87 -2.55 23.61 -15.64
CA ALA A 87 -1.49 22.86 -16.30
C ALA A 87 -1.43 21.43 -15.75
N THR A 88 -1.52 21.29 -14.42
CA THR A 88 -2.02 20.09 -13.76
C THR A 88 -3.45 20.35 -13.32
N ASP A 89 -4.39 19.66 -13.94
CA ASP A 89 -5.82 19.92 -13.78
C ASP A 89 -6.43 19.16 -12.59
N VAL A 90 -6.00 17.91 -12.35
CA VAL A 90 -6.26 17.20 -11.10
C VAL A 90 -5.16 16.20 -10.80
N CYS A 91 -4.79 16.06 -9.53
CA CYS A 91 -3.79 15.13 -9.01
C CYS A 91 -4.38 14.33 -7.84
N PRO A 92 -5.12 13.24 -8.10
CA PRO A 92 -5.73 12.41 -7.08
C PRO A 92 -4.78 11.35 -6.52
N PHE A 93 -4.97 11.01 -5.25
CA PHE A 93 -4.43 9.81 -4.60
C PHE A 93 -5.51 8.75 -4.41
N ILE A 94 -5.15 7.50 -4.66
CA ILE A 94 -6.02 6.33 -4.51
C ILE A 94 -5.30 5.30 -3.63
N PRO A 95 -5.86 4.91 -2.47
CA PRO A 95 -5.26 3.89 -1.62
C PRO A 95 -5.35 2.51 -2.31
N ILE A 96 -4.22 1.81 -2.45
CA ILE A 96 -4.18 0.47 -3.08
C ILE A 96 -3.98 -0.63 -2.04
N ARG A 97 -2.95 -0.53 -1.20
CA ARG A 97 -2.61 -1.57 -0.21
C ARG A 97 -1.95 -0.95 1.01
N GLY A 98 -2.38 -1.34 2.21
CA GLY A 98 -1.75 -0.92 3.47
C GLY A 98 -1.75 0.60 3.73
N VAL A 99 -2.71 1.33 3.13
CA VAL A 99 -2.90 2.78 3.33
C VAL A 99 -4.39 3.07 3.41
N SER A 100 -4.80 3.86 4.39
CA SER A 100 -6.16 4.31 4.60
C SER A 100 -6.51 5.57 3.78
N ILE A 101 -7.81 5.85 3.65
CA ILE A 101 -8.29 7.11 3.04
C ILE A 101 -7.76 8.31 3.84
N ASP A 102 -7.78 8.25 5.17
CA ASP A 102 -7.34 9.34 6.04
C ASP A 102 -5.84 9.66 5.87
N GLU A 103 -5.01 8.62 5.68
CA GLU A 103 -3.59 8.81 5.36
C GLU A 103 -3.40 9.49 3.99
N CYS A 104 -4.16 9.08 2.97
CA CYS A 104 -4.18 9.74 1.67
C CYS A 104 -4.68 11.19 1.77
N VAL A 105 -5.64 11.50 2.66
CA VAL A 105 -6.14 12.86 2.89
C VAL A 105 -5.06 13.71 3.53
N ALA A 106 -4.32 13.16 4.50
CA ALA A 106 -3.15 13.84 5.07
C ALA A 106 -2.08 14.11 4.01
N MET A 107 -1.82 13.17 3.09
CA MET A 107 -0.93 13.38 1.94
C MET A 107 -1.42 14.51 1.02
N ALA A 108 -2.71 14.53 0.67
CA ALA A 108 -3.30 15.57 -0.17
C ALA A 108 -3.16 16.97 0.44
N ASN A 109 -3.33 17.09 1.76
CA ASN A 109 -3.13 18.34 2.48
C ASN A 109 -1.67 18.80 2.46
N ARG A 110 -0.72 17.92 2.80
CA ARG A 110 0.72 18.26 2.79
C ARG A 110 1.20 18.64 1.39
N LEU A 111 0.82 17.87 0.37
CA LEU A 111 1.16 18.19 -1.01
C LEU A 111 0.55 19.54 -1.42
N GLY A 112 -0.73 19.77 -1.09
CA GLY A 112 -1.42 21.02 -1.43
C GLY A 112 -0.77 22.25 -0.80
N GLU A 113 -0.42 22.16 0.48
CA GLU A 113 0.30 23.22 1.18
C GLU A 113 1.66 23.49 0.52
N ARG A 114 2.45 22.43 0.27
CA ARG A 114 3.78 22.54 -0.33
C ARG A 114 3.74 23.11 -1.75
N VAL A 115 2.82 22.64 -2.60
CA VAL A 115 2.58 23.18 -3.95
C VAL A 115 2.18 24.64 -3.88
N GLY A 116 1.32 25.01 -2.93
CA GLY A 116 0.88 26.38 -2.75
C GLY A 116 2.00 27.32 -2.31
N GLN A 117 2.85 26.89 -1.38
CA GLN A 117 3.93 27.68 -0.80
C GLN A 117 5.16 27.75 -1.72
N GLU A 118 5.64 26.62 -2.21
CA GLU A 118 6.90 26.54 -2.95
C GLU A 118 6.74 26.87 -4.44
N LEU A 119 5.63 26.46 -5.06
CA LEU A 119 5.39 26.68 -6.49
C LEU A 119 4.50 27.90 -6.78
N GLY A 120 3.85 28.46 -5.75
CA GLY A 120 2.94 29.59 -5.91
C GLY A 120 1.70 29.26 -6.76
N VAL A 121 1.30 27.99 -6.80
CA VAL A 121 0.13 27.51 -7.55
C VAL A 121 -1.10 27.56 -6.64
N ALA A 122 -2.23 28.03 -7.16
CA ALA A 122 -3.49 27.95 -6.44
C ALA A 122 -3.97 26.49 -6.37
N VAL A 123 -4.24 25.98 -5.16
CA VAL A 123 -4.64 24.59 -4.95
C VAL A 123 -6.04 24.50 -4.36
N TYR A 124 -6.85 23.59 -4.89
CA TYR A 124 -8.14 23.21 -4.32
C TYR A 124 -8.14 21.73 -3.93
N LEU A 125 -8.68 21.42 -2.76
CA LEU A 125 -8.90 20.04 -2.34
C LEU A 125 -10.27 19.53 -2.78
N TYR A 126 -10.35 18.28 -3.24
CA TYR A 126 -11.61 17.65 -3.70
C TYR A 126 -11.75 16.19 -3.25
N GLY A 127 -12.94 15.62 -3.50
CA GLY A 127 -13.26 14.25 -3.13
C GLY A 127 -13.26 14.08 -1.62
N ASP A 128 -12.67 12.99 -1.12
CA ASP A 128 -12.58 12.73 0.33
C ASP A 128 -11.68 13.75 1.07
N ALA A 129 -10.88 14.53 0.34
CA ALA A 129 -10.07 15.62 0.90
C ALA A 129 -10.78 16.99 0.86
N ALA A 130 -12.01 17.09 0.34
CA ALA A 130 -12.69 18.36 0.16
C ALA A 130 -12.90 19.10 1.49
N THR A 131 -12.55 20.39 1.52
CA THR A 131 -12.71 21.26 2.72
C THR A 131 -14.13 21.79 2.90
N SER A 132 -14.99 21.62 1.89
CA SER A 132 -16.39 22.03 1.94
C SER A 132 -17.24 21.19 0.96
N PRO A 133 -18.56 21.08 1.19
CA PRO A 133 -19.46 20.33 0.30
C PRO A 133 -19.45 20.83 -1.15
N ALA A 134 -19.18 22.12 -1.37
CA ALA A 134 -19.08 22.71 -2.71
C ALA A 134 -17.85 22.24 -3.51
N ARG A 135 -16.90 21.56 -2.87
CA ARG A 135 -15.64 21.08 -3.47
C ARG A 135 -15.55 19.57 -3.59
N GLU A 136 -16.55 18.82 -3.13
CA GLU A 136 -16.56 17.36 -3.26
C GLU A 136 -16.47 16.92 -4.72
N LYS A 137 -17.19 17.61 -5.62
CA LYS A 137 -17.21 17.30 -7.05
C LYS A 137 -16.20 18.14 -7.81
N LEU A 138 -15.32 17.44 -8.51
CA LEU A 138 -14.34 18.04 -9.42
C LEU A 138 -14.99 18.94 -10.49
N SER A 139 -16.17 18.56 -11.00
CA SER A 139 -16.92 19.36 -11.99
C SER A 139 -17.32 20.74 -11.48
N ASP A 140 -17.60 20.85 -10.17
CA ASP A 140 -18.09 22.08 -9.57
C ASP A 140 -16.92 23.08 -9.41
N ILE A 141 -15.75 22.58 -9.01
CA ILE A 141 -14.50 23.35 -8.99
C ILE A 141 -14.12 23.81 -10.40
N ARG A 142 -14.28 22.94 -11.41
CA ARG A 142 -13.95 23.22 -12.82
C ARG A 142 -14.97 24.05 -13.58
N LYS A 143 -16.07 24.46 -12.94
CA LYS A 143 -17.14 25.20 -13.63
C LYS A 143 -16.58 26.47 -14.26
N GLY A 144 -16.80 26.63 -15.57
CA GLY A 144 -16.29 27.76 -16.34
C GLY A 144 -14.80 27.67 -16.75
N GLN A 145 -14.13 26.57 -16.43
CA GLN A 145 -12.75 26.26 -16.85
C GLN A 145 -11.74 27.34 -16.45
N TYR A 146 -10.55 27.30 -17.07
CA TYR A 146 -9.48 28.28 -16.85
C TYR A 146 -9.93 29.72 -17.12
N GLU A 147 -10.70 29.96 -18.17
CA GLU A 147 -11.09 31.30 -18.62
C GLU A 147 -11.90 32.04 -17.55
N LEU A 148 -12.92 31.38 -16.98
CA LEU A 148 -13.72 31.98 -15.91
C LEU A 148 -12.90 32.07 -14.62
N TRP A 149 -12.19 30.99 -14.27
CA TRP A 149 -11.37 30.93 -13.05
C TRP A 149 -10.36 32.09 -12.97
N LYS A 150 -9.67 32.37 -14.09
CA LYS A 150 -8.68 33.45 -14.22
C LYS A 150 -9.26 34.82 -13.87
N THR A 151 -10.53 35.07 -14.16
CA THR A 151 -11.22 36.35 -13.88
C THR A 151 -11.79 36.43 -12.47
N GLU A 152 -12.15 35.29 -11.88
CA GLU A 152 -12.85 35.24 -10.59
C GLU A 152 -11.91 35.02 -9.39
N VAL A 153 -10.77 34.33 -9.56
CA VAL A 153 -9.97 33.86 -8.41
C VAL A 153 -9.51 34.99 -7.47
N GLU A 154 -9.21 36.17 -8.01
CA GLU A 154 -8.74 37.33 -7.23
C GLU A 154 -9.87 38.10 -6.54
N THR A 155 -11.11 37.98 -7.02
CA THR A 155 -12.23 38.86 -6.62
C THR A 155 -13.41 38.13 -5.99
N ASN A 156 -13.61 36.85 -6.32
CA ASN A 156 -14.73 36.04 -5.85
C ASN A 156 -14.32 35.22 -4.62
N PRO A 157 -14.86 35.50 -3.42
CA PRO A 157 -14.53 34.75 -2.20
C PRO A 157 -14.83 33.24 -2.31
N ALA A 158 -15.84 32.85 -3.09
CA ALA A 158 -16.19 31.45 -3.31
C ALA A 158 -15.10 30.68 -4.09
N ARG A 159 -14.25 31.40 -4.83
CA ARG A 159 -13.12 30.86 -5.60
C ARG A 159 -11.80 30.90 -4.84
N LYS A 160 -11.77 31.32 -3.57
CA LYS A 160 -10.53 31.32 -2.80
C LYS A 160 -9.93 29.90 -2.71
N PRO A 161 -8.66 29.67 -3.10
CA PRO A 161 -8.04 28.35 -3.01
C PRO A 161 -7.85 27.90 -1.55
N ASP A 162 -7.72 26.60 -1.34
CA ASP A 162 -7.38 26.01 -0.03
C ASP A 162 -5.93 26.35 0.36
N PHE A 163 -5.02 26.23 -0.62
CA PHE A 163 -3.61 26.58 -0.45
C PHE A 163 -3.08 27.42 -1.62
N GLY A 164 -1.99 28.14 -1.37
CA GLY A 164 -1.34 28.99 -2.36
C GLY A 164 -2.07 30.31 -2.61
N PRO A 165 -1.51 31.16 -3.49
CA PRO A 165 -2.05 32.49 -3.72
C PRO A 165 -3.32 32.44 -4.58
N ALA A 166 -4.31 33.25 -4.22
CA ALA A 166 -5.49 33.51 -5.03
C ALA A 166 -5.14 34.45 -6.20
N LYS A 167 -4.20 34.06 -7.06
CA LYS A 167 -3.66 34.91 -8.13
C LYS A 167 -3.70 34.19 -9.48
N ALA A 168 -4.20 34.88 -10.49
CA ALA A 168 -4.28 34.34 -11.83
C ALA A 168 -2.88 34.21 -12.46
N LYS A 169 -2.56 33.01 -12.96
CA LYS A 169 -1.29 32.67 -13.63
C LYS A 169 -1.54 31.84 -14.89
N SER A 170 -0.54 31.76 -15.79
CA SER A 170 -0.62 30.99 -17.04
C SER A 170 -0.81 29.50 -16.82
N TRP A 171 -0.30 28.95 -15.71
CA TRP A 171 -0.47 27.53 -15.35
C TRP A 171 -1.80 27.22 -14.65
N GLY A 172 -2.64 28.21 -14.35
CA GLY A 172 -3.95 28.00 -13.72
C GLY A 172 -3.88 27.50 -12.27
N ALA A 173 -4.83 26.64 -11.90
CA ALA A 173 -4.95 26.04 -10.57
C ALA A 173 -4.89 24.51 -10.61
N THR A 174 -4.34 23.90 -9.56
CA THR A 174 -4.28 22.45 -9.42
C THR A 174 -5.34 21.97 -8.43
N VAL A 175 -6.11 20.94 -8.81
CA VAL A 175 -7.00 20.25 -7.87
C VAL A 175 -6.29 19.01 -7.33
N ILE A 176 -6.19 18.87 -6.01
CA ILE A 176 -5.57 17.69 -5.36
C ILE A 176 -6.64 17.01 -4.54
N GLY A 177 -6.65 15.68 -4.47
CA GLY A 177 -7.64 15.05 -3.61
C GLY A 177 -7.48 13.56 -3.48
N VAL A 178 -8.46 12.96 -2.81
CA VAL A 178 -8.49 11.53 -2.54
C VAL A 178 -9.80 10.99 -3.07
N ARG A 179 -9.74 9.83 -3.72
CA ARG A 179 -10.93 9.14 -4.17
C ARG A 179 -10.68 7.64 -4.28
N PRO A 180 -11.76 6.83 -4.30
CA PRO A 180 -11.69 5.46 -4.76
C PRO A 180 -11.18 5.35 -6.21
N PHE A 181 -10.80 4.14 -6.58
CA PHE A 181 -10.46 3.81 -7.97
C PHE A 181 -11.65 4.17 -8.89
N LEU A 182 -11.34 4.80 -10.02
CA LEU A 182 -12.34 5.24 -11.00
C LEU A 182 -12.04 4.56 -12.32
N ILE A 183 -13.06 3.96 -12.92
CA ILE A 183 -12.95 3.31 -14.22
C ILE A 183 -13.54 4.23 -15.28
N ALA A 184 -12.70 4.68 -16.21
CA ALA A 184 -13.13 5.44 -17.38
C ALA A 184 -13.47 4.46 -18.51
N TYR A 185 -14.77 4.30 -18.77
CA TYR A 185 -15.32 3.26 -19.63
C TYR A 185 -16.27 3.90 -20.65
N ASN A 186 -15.91 3.84 -21.93
CA ASN A 186 -16.68 4.44 -23.01
C ASN A 186 -17.36 3.37 -23.85
N LEU A 187 -18.58 3.65 -24.33
CA LEU A 187 -19.33 2.76 -25.21
C LEU A 187 -19.66 3.49 -26.52
N TYR A 188 -19.15 2.95 -27.63
CA TYR A 188 -19.38 3.49 -28.97
C TYR A 188 -20.69 2.96 -29.54
N LEU A 189 -21.43 3.84 -30.20
CA LEU A 189 -22.70 3.53 -30.83
C LEU A 189 -22.51 3.40 -32.34
N ASN A 190 -23.40 2.65 -33.01
CA ASN A 190 -23.48 2.60 -34.48
C ASN A 190 -24.12 3.87 -35.07
N SER A 191 -23.68 5.05 -34.62
CA SER A 191 -24.24 6.35 -34.99
C SER A 191 -23.18 7.44 -34.95
N HIS A 192 -23.42 8.51 -35.70
CA HIS A 192 -22.64 9.76 -35.68
C HIS A 192 -23.36 10.85 -34.86
N ASN A 193 -24.54 10.55 -34.29
CA ASN A 193 -25.39 11.52 -33.61
C ASN A 193 -25.04 11.65 -32.11
N VAL A 194 -24.27 12.68 -31.77
CA VAL A 194 -23.89 13.01 -30.38
C VAL A 194 -25.08 13.36 -29.51
N GLU A 195 -26.15 13.95 -30.06
CA GLU A 195 -27.32 14.33 -29.27
C GLU A 195 -28.01 13.10 -28.69
N ILE A 196 -28.05 11.99 -29.42
CA ILE A 196 -28.58 10.72 -28.91
C ILE A 196 -27.65 10.16 -27.83
N ALA A 197 -26.33 10.20 -28.05
CA ALA A 197 -25.36 9.77 -27.04
C ALA A 197 -25.48 10.61 -25.74
N ASP A 198 -25.71 11.93 -25.83
CA ASP A 198 -25.91 12.79 -24.65
C ASP A 198 -27.25 12.51 -23.96
N LYS A 199 -28.31 12.17 -24.70
CA LYS A 199 -29.57 11.70 -24.11
C LYS A 199 -29.38 10.41 -23.33
N ILE A 200 -28.68 9.43 -23.89
CA ILE A 200 -28.35 8.18 -23.20
C ILE A 200 -27.47 8.46 -21.97
N ALA A 201 -26.44 9.30 -22.11
CA ALA A 201 -25.58 9.70 -21.00
C ALA A 201 -26.38 10.37 -19.85
N ARG A 202 -27.39 11.19 -20.18
CA ARG A 202 -28.30 11.79 -19.19
C ARG A 202 -29.16 10.74 -18.49
N ALA A 203 -29.66 9.74 -19.22
CA ALA A 203 -30.46 8.68 -18.63
C ALA A 203 -29.66 7.85 -17.61
N ILE A 204 -28.39 7.58 -17.89
CA ILE A 204 -27.57 6.71 -17.03
C ILE A 204 -26.86 7.43 -15.87
N ARG A 205 -26.56 8.72 -15.97
CA ARG A 205 -25.73 9.42 -14.98
C ARG A 205 -26.51 9.84 -13.74
N TYR A 206 -25.86 9.76 -12.58
CA TYR A 206 -26.48 10.10 -11.31
C TYR A 206 -27.02 11.53 -11.25
N SER A 207 -26.30 12.49 -11.83
CA SER A 207 -26.67 13.92 -11.79
C SER A 207 -28.01 14.24 -12.49
N SER A 208 -28.57 13.28 -13.22
CA SER A 208 -29.85 13.39 -13.91
C SER A 208 -30.87 12.33 -13.42
N GLY A 209 -30.57 11.66 -12.31
CA GLY A 209 -31.45 10.66 -11.68
C GLY A 209 -31.17 9.21 -12.08
N GLY A 210 -30.12 8.96 -12.86
CA GLY A 210 -29.70 7.61 -13.27
C GLY A 210 -28.95 6.84 -12.17
N LEU A 211 -28.02 5.98 -12.59
CA LEU A 211 -27.25 5.12 -11.71
C LEU A 211 -26.35 5.93 -10.78
N ARG A 212 -26.35 5.57 -9.49
CA ARG A 212 -25.38 6.12 -8.53
C ARG A 212 -23.96 5.76 -8.96
N TYR A 213 -22.99 6.59 -8.58
CA TYR A 213 -21.58 6.39 -8.90
C TYR A 213 -21.23 6.38 -10.41
N VAL A 214 -22.16 6.82 -11.27
CA VAL A 214 -21.93 6.96 -12.71
C VAL A 214 -22.01 8.43 -13.09
N GLN A 215 -20.96 8.91 -13.72
CA GLN A 215 -20.95 10.18 -14.44
C GLN A 215 -20.85 9.86 -15.93
N ALA A 216 -21.60 10.57 -16.78
CA ALA A 216 -21.57 10.32 -18.21
C ALA A 216 -21.85 11.57 -19.05
N LYS A 217 -21.30 11.58 -20.26
CA LYS A 217 -21.54 12.60 -21.29
C LYS A 217 -21.40 12.00 -22.69
N GLY A 218 -22.18 12.51 -23.65
CA GLY A 218 -22.04 12.16 -25.06
C GLY A 218 -20.89 12.92 -25.74
N PHE A 219 -20.10 12.23 -26.57
CA PHE A 219 -19.04 12.84 -27.38
C PHE A 219 -19.06 12.30 -28.82
N LEU A 220 -18.44 13.03 -29.74
CA LEU A 220 -18.08 12.57 -31.08
C LEU A 220 -16.57 12.34 -31.09
N VAL A 221 -16.12 11.11 -31.38
CA VAL A 221 -14.69 10.80 -31.50
C VAL A 221 -14.49 10.04 -32.79
N ASP A 222 -13.58 10.50 -33.64
CA ASP A 222 -13.33 9.96 -34.98
C ASP A 222 -14.62 9.78 -35.82
N GLY A 223 -15.53 10.75 -35.67
CA GLY A 223 -16.84 10.74 -36.31
C GLY A 223 -17.85 9.78 -35.69
N GLN A 224 -17.51 8.94 -34.71
CA GLN A 224 -18.44 8.03 -34.05
C GLN A 224 -18.97 8.58 -32.72
N ALA A 225 -20.28 8.47 -32.50
CA ALA A 225 -20.90 8.89 -31.25
C ALA A 225 -20.59 7.88 -30.13
N GLN A 226 -20.17 8.39 -28.98
CA GLN A 226 -19.86 7.58 -27.80
C GLN A 226 -20.58 8.10 -26.55
N VAL A 227 -20.95 7.18 -25.67
CA VAL A 227 -21.34 7.45 -24.29
C VAL A 227 -20.09 7.29 -23.44
N SER A 228 -19.43 8.39 -23.11
CA SER A 228 -18.25 8.38 -22.23
C SER A 228 -18.69 8.39 -20.78
N MET A 229 -18.11 7.52 -19.96
CA MET A 229 -18.53 7.32 -18.57
C MET A 229 -17.35 7.20 -17.62
N ASN A 230 -17.53 7.75 -16.41
CA ASN A 230 -16.68 7.50 -15.26
C ASN A 230 -17.50 6.76 -14.20
N LEU A 231 -17.07 5.54 -13.87
CA LEU A 231 -17.60 4.76 -12.75
C LEU A 231 -16.76 5.09 -11.52
N THR A 232 -17.31 5.92 -10.63
CA THR A 232 -16.59 6.42 -9.43
C THR A 232 -16.56 5.40 -8.30
N ASN A 233 -17.34 4.33 -8.39
CA ASN A 233 -17.29 3.18 -7.48
C ASN A 233 -17.89 1.94 -8.18
N PHE A 234 -17.03 1.13 -8.79
CA PHE A 234 -17.46 -0.05 -9.54
C PHE A 234 -18.00 -1.17 -8.65
N GLU A 235 -17.63 -1.22 -7.36
CA GLU A 235 -18.14 -2.22 -6.43
C GLU A 235 -19.61 -2.00 -6.07
N LYS A 236 -20.05 -0.74 -6.06
CA LYS A 236 -21.44 -0.36 -5.80
C LYS A 236 -22.29 -0.30 -7.06
N THR A 237 -21.69 0.05 -8.20
CA THR A 237 -22.38 0.04 -9.50
C THR A 237 -21.45 -0.62 -10.53
N PRO A 238 -21.57 -1.96 -10.68
CA PRO A 238 -20.68 -2.74 -11.53
C PRO A 238 -20.81 -2.41 -13.01
N ILE A 239 -19.71 -2.58 -13.74
CA ILE A 239 -19.64 -2.42 -15.21
C ILE A 239 -20.80 -3.11 -15.95
N PRO A 240 -21.14 -4.39 -15.70
CA PRO A 240 -22.23 -5.04 -16.45
C PRO A 240 -23.56 -4.31 -16.29
N GLN A 241 -23.89 -3.81 -15.09
CA GLN A 241 -25.13 -3.08 -14.86
C GLN A 241 -25.20 -1.79 -15.68
N VAL A 242 -24.08 -1.04 -15.73
CA VAL A 242 -23.99 0.19 -16.52
C VAL A 242 -24.09 -0.14 -18.02
N GLN A 243 -23.36 -1.14 -18.48
CA GLN A 243 -23.33 -1.54 -19.88
C GLN A 243 -24.70 -2.05 -20.37
N GLU A 244 -25.42 -2.84 -19.56
CA GLU A 244 -26.79 -3.27 -19.89
C GLU A 244 -27.76 -2.09 -19.94
N MET A 245 -27.63 -1.13 -19.03
CA MET A 245 -28.49 0.06 -19.06
C MET A 245 -28.23 0.88 -20.33
N VAL A 246 -26.97 1.13 -20.69
CA VAL A 246 -26.64 1.81 -21.96
C VAL A 246 -27.17 1.02 -23.15
N ARG A 247 -27.07 -0.30 -23.15
CA ARG A 247 -27.58 -1.14 -24.23
C ARG A 247 -29.09 -0.99 -24.39
N ARG A 248 -29.84 -0.98 -23.29
CA ARG A 248 -31.30 -0.79 -23.29
C ARG A 248 -31.69 0.61 -23.78
N GLU A 249 -31.01 1.65 -23.29
CA GLU A 249 -31.25 3.03 -23.73
C GLU A 249 -30.89 3.23 -25.20
N ALA A 250 -29.78 2.66 -25.68
CA ALA A 250 -29.42 2.70 -27.10
C ALA A 250 -30.45 1.99 -27.99
N ALA A 251 -30.95 0.83 -27.55
CA ALA A 251 -31.96 0.07 -28.28
C ALA A 251 -33.28 0.84 -28.44
N HIS A 252 -33.64 1.69 -27.46
CA HIS A 252 -34.81 2.58 -27.57
C HIS A 252 -34.71 3.54 -28.76
N TYR A 253 -33.51 3.93 -29.15
CA TYR A 253 -33.24 4.77 -30.31
C TYR A 253 -32.89 3.97 -31.59
N GLY A 254 -33.06 2.64 -31.57
CA GLY A 254 -32.66 1.76 -32.67
C GLY A 254 -31.14 1.66 -32.86
N LEU A 255 -30.35 2.02 -31.85
CA LEU A 255 -28.90 1.97 -31.87
C LEU A 255 -28.38 0.75 -31.12
N THR A 256 -27.17 0.34 -31.48
CA THR A 256 -26.43 -0.75 -30.83
C THR A 256 -25.05 -0.27 -30.42
N ILE A 257 -24.55 -0.85 -29.33
CA ILE A 257 -23.14 -0.69 -28.94
C ILE A 257 -22.27 -1.47 -29.92
N THR A 258 -21.29 -0.81 -30.53
CA THR A 258 -20.36 -1.41 -31.50
C THR A 258 -19.10 -1.93 -30.83
N ARG A 259 -18.55 -1.15 -29.89
CA ARG A 259 -17.37 -1.50 -29.10
C ARG A 259 -17.37 -0.77 -27.77
N ALA A 260 -16.58 -1.30 -26.85
CA ALA A 260 -16.22 -0.61 -25.62
C ALA A 260 -14.77 -0.15 -25.67
N GLU A 261 -14.44 0.87 -24.90
CA GLU A 261 -13.09 1.39 -24.75
C GLU A 261 -12.83 1.66 -23.26
N LEU A 262 -11.72 1.15 -22.76
CA LEU A 262 -11.20 1.47 -21.44
C LEU A 262 -10.13 2.55 -21.61
N VAL A 263 -10.25 3.64 -20.86
CA VAL A 263 -9.21 4.68 -20.81
C VAL A 263 -8.38 4.47 -19.55
N GLY A 264 -7.10 4.13 -19.73
CA GLY A 264 -6.17 3.81 -18.64
C GLY A 264 -6.34 2.37 -18.15
N MET A 265 -6.19 2.18 -16.83
CA MET A 265 -6.20 0.86 -16.19
C MET A 265 -7.54 0.53 -15.55
N ILE A 266 -7.75 -0.76 -15.30
CA ILE A 266 -8.93 -1.30 -14.63
C ILE A 266 -8.53 -2.27 -13.52
N PRO A 267 -9.21 -2.29 -12.37
CA PRO A 267 -8.95 -3.29 -11.34
C PRO A 267 -9.38 -4.67 -11.84
N GLN A 268 -8.55 -5.68 -11.65
CA GLN A 268 -8.86 -7.07 -12.05
C GLN A 268 -10.21 -7.53 -11.50
N LYS A 269 -10.55 -7.15 -10.26
CA LYS A 269 -11.85 -7.43 -9.62
C LYS A 269 -13.03 -6.98 -10.49
N ALA A 270 -12.96 -5.80 -11.09
CA ALA A 270 -14.04 -5.27 -11.94
C ALA A 270 -14.25 -6.14 -13.20
N LEU A 271 -13.17 -6.65 -13.80
CA LEU A 271 -13.25 -7.58 -14.93
C LEU A 271 -13.82 -8.93 -14.50
N MET A 272 -13.39 -9.47 -13.37
CA MET A 272 -13.85 -10.76 -12.89
C MET A 272 -15.32 -10.73 -12.47
N GLU A 273 -15.78 -9.65 -11.82
CA GLU A 273 -17.20 -9.44 -11.53
C GLU A 273 -18.03 -9.32 -12.82
N THR A 274 -17.49 -8.67 -13.85
CA THR A 274 -18.13 -8.60 -15.17
C THR A 274 -18.24 -9.98 -15.81
N ALA A 275 -17.16 -10.77 -15.78
CA ALA A 275 -17.16 -12.14 -16.31
C ALA A 275 -18.15 -13.02 -15.54
N LYS A 276 -18.15 -12.93 -14.20
CA LYS A 276 -19.10 -13.64 -13.33
C LYS A 276 -20.56 -13.33 -13.71
N TYR A 277 -20.88 -12.05 -13.93
CA TYR A 277 -22.22 -11.61 -14.32
C TYR A 277 -22.66 -12.20 -15.67
N TYR A 278 -21.85 -12.03 -16.72
CA TYR A 278 -22.23 -12.46 -18.06
C TYR A 278 -22.18 -13.98 -18.26
N LEU A 279 -21.30 -14.67 -17.55
CA LEU A 279 -21.22 -16.15 -17.57
C LEU A 279 -22.21 -16.79 -16.59
N GLN A 280 -22.90 -16.00 -15.76
CA GLN A 280 -23.86 -16.46 -14.74
C GLN A 280 -23.24 -17.45 -13.74
N LEU A 281 -21.97 -17.23 -13.39
CA LEU A 281 -21.24 -18.08 -12.43
C LEU A 281 -21.50 -17.61 -11.00
N ASP A 282 -22.76 -17.59 -10.57
CA ASP A 282 -23.19 -16.97 -9.30
C ASP A 282 -22.45 -17.51 -8.07
N GLU A 283 -22.10 -18.80 -8.09
CA GLU A 283 -21.35 -19.50 -7.02
C GLU A 283 -19.82 -19.38 -7.13
N LEU A 284 -19.29 -18.73 -8.18
CA LEU A 284 -17.84 -18.56 -8.35
C LEU A 284 -17.25 -17.80 -7.15
N ASN A 285 -16.38 -18.49 -6.42
CA ASN A 285 -15.49 -17.89 -5.45
C ASN A 285 -14.17 -17.55 -6.14
N MET A 286 -13.92 -16.24 -6.32
CA MET A 286 -12.75 -15.76 -7.05
C MET A 286 -11.43 -16.19 -6.39
N ALA A 287 -11.33 -16.11 -5.05
CA ALA A 287 -10.11 -16.45 -4.33
C ALA A 287 -9.78 -17.95 -4.46
N ASP A 288 -10.79 -18.81 -4.52
CA ASP A 288 -10.60 -20.26 -4.54
C ASP A 288 -10.50 -20.87 -5.94
N GLN A 289 -11.17 -20.26 -6.93
CA GLN A 289 -11.41 -20.91 -8.22
C GLN A 289 -10.77 -20.19 -9.41
N VAL A 290 -10.22 -18.99 -9.21
CA VAL A 290 -9.37 -18.32 -10.21
C VAL A 290 -7.92 -18.65 -9.91
N LEU A 291 -7.27 -19.36 -10.84
CA LEU A 291 -5.89 -19.86 -10.67
C LEU A 291 -4.92 -18.73 -10.32
N GLU A 292 -4.98 -17.62 -11.04
CA GLU A 292 -4.09 -16.47 -10.85
C GLU A 292 -4.24 -15.84 -9.47
N TYR A 293 -5.47 -15.78 -8.91
CA TYR A 293 -5.65 -15.30 -7.53
C TYR A 293 -5.02 -16.24 -6.52
N ARG A 294 -5.20 -17.56 -6.68
CA ARG A 294 -4.48 -18.54 -5.84
C ARG A 294 -2.98 -18.47 -5.99
N LEU A 295 -2.46 -18.25 -7.19
CA LEU A 295 -1.03 -18.14 -7.42
C LEU A 295 -0.45 -16.84 -6.85
N GLN A 296 -1.19 -15.72 -6.92
CA GLN A 296 -0.78 -14.44 -6.33
C GLN A 296 -0.73 -14.48 -4.81
N GLU A 297 -1.71 -15.11 -4.15
CA GLU A 297 -1.65 -15.36 -2.69
C GLU A 297 -0.39 -16.14 -2.30
N ASN A 298 0.04 -17.09 -3.14
CA ASN A 298 1.28 -17.85 -2.93
C ASN A 298 2.55 -17.08 -3.34
N GLN A 299 2.45 -16.01 -4.15
CA GLN A 299 3.58 -15.20 -4.61
C GLN A 299 3.93 -14.04 -3.68
N ASP A 300 2.94 -13.42 -3.01
CA ASP A 300 3.22 -12.46 -1.92
C ASP A 300 3.97 -13.15 -0.75
N ASP A 301 3.85 -14.49 -0.62
CA ASP A 301 4.69 -15.33 0.26
C ASP A 301 6.04 -15.75 -0.39
N ALA A 302 6.17 -15.70 -1.73
CA ALA A 302 7.39 -16.08 -2.44
C ALA A 302 8.48 -15.00 -2.46
N ASP A 303 8.10 -13.72 -2.29
CA ASP A 303 9.08 -12.65 -2.00
C ASP A 303 9.72 -12.82 -0.60
N ALA A 304 9.15 -13.68 0.25
CA ALA A 304 9.75 -14.22 1.47
C ALA A 304 10.40 -15.59 1.25
N THR A 305 10.98 -15.86 0.07
CA THR A 305 11.81 -17.06 -0.10
C THR A 305 12.97 -17.04 0.90
N PRO A 306 13.24 -18.15 1.62
CA PRO A 306 14.43 -18.26 2.47
C PRO A 306 15.71 -17.89 1.72
N TYR A 307 15.74 -18.09 0.40
CA TYR A 307 16.88 -17.77 -0.46
C TYR A 307 17.24 -16.28 -0.46
N ALA A 308 16.27 -15.37 -0.62
CA ALA A 308 16.54 -13.94 -0.63
C ALA A 308 17.08 -13.44 0.72
N PHE A 309 16.54 -13.95 1.82
CA PHE A 309 17.04 -13.65 3.16
C PHE A 309 18.46 -14.20 3.38
N LEU A 310 18.73 -15.43 2.95
CA LEU A 310 20.05 -16.06 3.05
C LEU A 310 21.11 -15.29 2.24
N GLU A 311 20.80 -14.86 1.01
CA GLU A 311 21.68 -14.01 0.22
C GLU A 311 21.92 -12.65 0.89
N ALA A 312 20.89 -12.05 1.50
CA ALA A 312 21.02 -10.80 2.22
C ALA A 312 21.95 -10.92 3.44
N VAL A 313 21.80 -11.98 4.25
CA VAL A 313 22.68 -12.28 5.40
C VAL A 313 24.11 -12.61 4.95
N ALA A 314 24.27 -13.29 3.80
CA ALA A 314 25.58 -13.62 3.25
C ALA A 314 26.29 -12.43 2.57
N SER A 315 25.60 -11.30 2.40
CA SER A 315 26.13 -10.12 1.72
C SER A 315 27.19 -9.39 2.56
N LYS A 316 27.83 -8.37 1.96
CA LYS A 316 28.76 -7.47 2.67
C LYS A 316 28.04 -6.37 3.48
N ASN A 317 26.72 -6.29 3.39
CA ASN A 317 25.96 -5.27 4.11
C ASN A 317 25.89 -5.63 5.61
N PRO A 318 25.88 -4.63 6.50
CA PRO A 318 25.84 -4.87 7.95
C PRO A 318 24.50 -5.41 8.45
N THR A 319 23.42 -5.26 7.66
CA THR A 319 22.08 -5.78 7.94
C THR A 319 21.50 -6.46 6.69
N PRO A 320 20.69 -7.53 6.83
CA PRO A 320 20.34 -8.24 8.06
C PRO A 320 21.54 -9.01 8.66
N GLY A 321 21.64 -9.00 9.99
CA GLY A 321 22.79 -9.54 10.74
C GLY A 321 22.40 -10.61 11.78
N GLY A 322 23.25 -10.81 12.79
CA GLY A 322 23.03 -11.83 13.83
C GLY A 322 21.72 -11.67 14.62
N GLY A 323 21.29 -10.44 14.91
CA GLY A 323 20.02 -10.18 15.59
C GLY A 323 18.81 -10.58 14.74
N SER A 324 18.84 -10.22 13.45
CA SER A 324 17.84 -10.61 12.45
C SER A 324 17.75 -12.15 12.30
N VAL A 325 18.90 -12.84 12.32
CA VAL A 325 18.95 -14.31 12.30
C VAL A 325 18.42 -14.92 13.59
N ALA A 326 18.69 -14.32 14.75
CA ALA A 326 18.12 -14.76 16.03
C ALA A 326 16.59 -14.67 16.02
N ALA A 327 16.04 -13.55 15.53
CA ALA A 327 14.60 -13.35 15.38
C ALA A 327 13.97 -14.40 14.45
N LEU A 328 14.59 -14.66 13.29
CA LEU A 328 14.14 -15.72 12.38
C LEU A 328 14.18 -17.10 13.03
N SER A 329 15.26 -17.44 13.74
CA SER A 329 15.39 -18.73 14.45
C SER A 329 14.29 -18.90 15.50
N GLY A 330 13.96 -17.84 16.24
CA GLY A 330 12.82 -17.83 17.15
C GLY A 330 11.48 -18.00 16.42
N ALA A 331 11.28 -17.31 15.30
CA ALA A 331 10.05 -17.44 14.50
C ALA A 331 9.86 -18.86 13.96
N LEU A 332 10.95 -19.52 13.54
CA LEU A 332 10.94 -20.94 13.13
C LEU A 332 10.62 -21.86 14.31
N ALA A 333 11.15 -21.58 15.50
CA ALA A 333 10.81 -22.33 16.71
C ALA A 333 9.31 -22.24 17.05
N ALA A 334 8.73 -21.03 17.01
CA ALA A 334 7.30 -20.82 17.19
C ALA A 334 6.48 -21.51 16.09
N SER A 335 6.95 -21.48 14.84
CA SER A 335 6.29 -22.16 13.71
C SER A 335 6.23 -23.68 13.89
N LEU A 336 7.31 -24.30 14.40
CA LEU A 336 7.34 -25.73 14.71
C LEU A 336 6.40 -26.08 15.86
N ALA A 337 6.38 -25.27 16.93
CA ALA A 337 5.42 -25.45 18.02
C ALA A 337 3.97 -25.38 17.51
N GLN A 338 3.68 -24.37 16.67
CA GLN A 338 2.37 -24.18 16.03
C GLN A 338 1.99 -25.38 15.15
N MET A 339 2.91 -25.88 14.32
CA MET A 339 2.69 -27.04 13.46
C MET A 339 2.35 -28.29 14.28
N VAL A 340 3.15 -28.60 15.31
CA VAL A 340 2.94 -29.79 16.16
C VAL A 340 1.61 -29.68 16.92
N ALA A 341 1.27 -28.49 17.43
CA ALA A 341 -0.03 -28.22 18.03
C ALA A 341 -1.17 -28.47 17.03
N GLY A 342 -1.06 -27.95 15.80
CA GLY A 342 -2.06 -28.14 14.74
C GLY A 342 -2.24 -29.61 14.33
N LEU A 343 -1.16 -30.40 14.33
CA LEU A 343 -1.21 -31.85 14.08
C LEU A 343 -1.83 -32.65 15.24
N THR A 344 -1.93 -32.03 16.43
CA THR A 344 -2.48 -32.61 17.65
C THR A 344 -3.97 -32.31 17.79
N VAL A 345 -4.37 -31.07 17.48
CA VAL A 345 -5.77 -30.62 17.50
C VAL A 345 -6.65 -31.49 16.58
N ASN A 346 -7.91 -31.69 16.97
CA ASN A 346 -8.93 -32.46 16.22
C ASN A 346 -8.59 -33.93 15.93
N ARG A 347 -7.63 -34.52 16.65
CA ARG A 347 -7.34 -35.96 16.58
C ARG A 347 -7.97 -36.68 17.76
N LYS A 348 -8.78 -37.71 17.47
CA LYS A 348 -9.42 -38.56 18.51
C LYS A 348 -8.44 -39.11 19.54
N ARG A 349 -7.20 -39.43 19.13
CA ARG A 349 -6.13 -39.94 20.01
C ARG A 349 -5.64 -38.91 21.04
N TYR A 350 -5.80 -37.62 20.78
CA TYR A 350 -5.29 -36.51 21.59
C TYR A 350 -6.43 -35.64 22.16
N ALA A 351 -7.62 -36.23 22.32
CA ALA A 351 -8.79 -35.50 22.81
C ALA A 351 -8.58 -34.90 24.21
N ASP A 352 -7.87 -35.60 25.09
CA ASP A 352 -7.62 -35.18 26.47
C ASP A 352 -6.70 -33.94 26.58
N VAL A 353 -5.96 -33.64 25.51
CA VAL A 353 -5.02 -32.50 25.46
C VAL A 353 -5.43 -31.46 24.42
N ALA A 354 -6.64 -31.58 23.86
CA ALA A 354 -7.09 -30.74 22.75
C ALA A 354 -7.18 -29.25 23.12
N GLU A 355 -7.62 -28.94 24.35
CA GLU A 355 -7.70 -27.56 24.84
C GLU A 355 -6.31 -26.94 24.98
N GLN A 356 -5.37 -27.66 25.61
CA GLN A 356 -3.97 -27.25 25.74
C GLN A 356 -3.31 -27.07 24.37
N ALA A 357 -3.47 -28.03 23.46
CA ALA A 357 -2.93 -27.92 22.11
C ALA A 357 -3.54 -26.74 21.33
N THR A 358 -4.82 -26.42 21.55
CA THR A 358 -5.47 -25.25 20.92
C THR A 358 -4.90 -23.94 21.45
N PHE A 359 -4.64 -23.87 22.76
CA PHE A 359 -3.97 -22.72 23.37
C PHE A 359 -2.56 -22.52 22.79
N VAL A 360 -1.75 -23.58 22.76
CA VAL A 360 -0.41 -23.51 22.17
C VAL A 360 -0.45 -23.12 20.69
N LEU A 361 -1.41 -23.64 19.93
CA LEU A 361 -1.58 -23.31 18.51
C LEU A 361 -1.78 -21.80 18.31
N ALA A 362 -2.65 -21.18 19.11
CA ALA A 362 -2.95 -19.76 19.02
C ALA A 362 -1.77 -18.89 19.48
N GLU A 363 -1.15 -19.24 20.61
CA GLU A 363 -0.04 -18.47 21.16
C GLU A 363 1.22 -18.57 20.29
N ALA A 364 1.54 -19.76 19.78
CA ALA A 364 2.67 -19.95 18.88
C ALA A 364 2.49 -19.18 17.56
N ALA A 365 1.26 -19.07 17.04
CA ALA A 365 0.97 -18.25 15.87
C ALA A 365 1.24 -16.76 16.14
N HIS A 366 0.87 -16.27 17.33
CA HIS A 366 1.13 -14.89 17.74
C HIS A 366 2.62 -14.60 17.91
N LEU A 367 3.36 -15.50 18.59
CA LEU A 367 4.81 -15.36 18.75
C LEU A 367 5.54 -15.39 17.41
N ARG A 368 5.11 -16.25 16.48
CA ARG A 368 5.66 -16.29 15.13
C ARG A 368 5.51 -14.94 14.44
N GLU A 369 4.36 -14.29 14.54
CA GLU A 369 4.14 -12.96 13.95
C GLU A 369 5.06 -11.91 14.58
N GLN A 370 5.13 -11.86 15.91
CA GLN A 370 5.99 -10.91 16.64
C GLN A 370 7.47 -11.10 16.31
N LEU A 371 7.97 -12.35 16.32
CA LEU A 371 9.35 -12.67 15.97
C LEU A 371 9.65 -12.40 14.49
N THR A 372 8.69 -12.60 13.60
CA THR A 372 8.84 -12.22 12.18
C THR A 372 8.99 -10.72 12.03
N HIS A 373 8.19 -9.93 12.76
CA HIS A 373 8.31 -8.48 12.76
C HIS A 373 9.67 -8.00 13.30
N ALA A 374 10.16 -8.65 14.36
CA ALA A 374 11.43 -8.32 15.00
C ALA A 374 12.66 -8.45 14.06
N ILE A 375 12.56 -9.22 12.97
CA ILE A 375 13.61 -9.27 11.93
C ILE A 375 13.84 -7.88 11.32
N ALA A 376 12.74 -7.18 11.00
CA ALA A 376 12.81 -5.83 10.44
C ALA A 376 13.18 -4.79 11.50
N GLU A 377 12.71 -4.96 12.74
CA GLU A 377 13.04 -4.06 13.85
C GLU A 377 14.53 -4.05 14.17
N ASP A 378 15.21 -5.20 14.15
CA ASP A 378 16.66 -5.30 14.37
C ASP A 378 17.45 -4.52 13.30
N ALA A 379 17.10 -4.70 12.02
CA ALA A 379 17.71 -3.97 10.93
C ALA A 379 17.47 -2.44 11.05
N ALA A 380 16.25 -2.05 11.42
CA ALA A 380 15.88 -0.65 11.61
C ALA A 380 16.61 -0.01 12.81
N ALA A 381 16.71 -0.72 13.93
CA ALA A 381 17.41 -0.23 15.12
C ALA A 381 18.91 -0.03 14.84
N PHE A 382 19.54 -0.93 14.09
CA PHE A 382 20.93 -0.76 13.65
C PHE A 382 21.11 0.48 12.77
N GLU A 383 20.27 0.66 11.75
CA GLU A 383 20.37 1.84 10.88
C GLU A 383 20.07 3.15 11.64
N ALA A 384 19.16 3.14 12.63
CA ALA A 384 18.90 4.30 13.47
C ALA A 384 20.15 4.74 14.26
N VAL A 385 20.90 3.80 14.84
CA VAL A 385 22.17 4.09 15.51
C VAL A 385 23.19 4.63 14.49
N MET A 386 23.32 4.00 13.32
CA MET A 386 24.26 4.44 12.28
C MET A 386 23.93 5.83 11.72
N ALA A 387 22.65 6.17 11.58
CA ALA A 387 22.22 7.47 11.09
C ALA A 387 22.71 8.62 11.99
N ILE A 388 22.74 8.42 13.30
CA ILE A 388 23.25 9.40 14.27
C ILE A 388 24.75 9.65 14.06
N PHE A 389 25.54 8.59 13.86
CA PHE A 389 26.98 8.73 13.61
C PHE A 389 27.30 9.31 12.23
N ARG A 390 26.40 9.12 11.24
CA ARG A 390 26.54 9.72 9.90
C ARG A 390 26.12 11.19 9.87
N ASN A 391 25.32 11.66 10.82
CA ASN A 391 24.84 13.04 10.87
C ASN A 391 25.95 14.00 11.35
N LYS A 392 26.46 14.81 10.42
CA LYS A 392 27.53 15.79 10.66
C LYS A 392 27.04 17.11 11.28
N GLU A 393 25.72 17.33 11.34
CA GLU A 393 25.12 18.56 11.87
C GLU A 393 24.97 18.52 13.39
N LEU A 394 24.97 17.33 14.00
CA LEU A 394 24.88 17.17 15.45
C LEU A 394 26.16 17.66 16.14
N SER A 395 25.99 18.47 17.19
CA SER A 395 27.07 18.76 18.12
C SER A 395 27.54 17.49 18.85
N GLU A 396 28.72 17.55 19.46
CA GLU A 396 29.29 16.40 20.19
C GLU A 396 28.38 15.93 21.33
N GLN A 397 27.81 16.86 22.10
CA GLN A 397 26.88 16.55 23.19
C GLN A 397 25.55 15.97 22.69
N GLU A 398 24.97 16.52 21.62
CA GLU A 398 23.72 16.00 21.05
C GLU A 398 23.91 14.60 20.46
N ARG A 399 25.05 14.38 19.79
CA ARG A 399 25.40 13.07 19.25
C ARG A 399 25.55 12.04 20.36
N GLU A 400 26.23 12.37 21.45
CA GLU A 400 26.41 11.46 22.59
C GLU A 400 25.06 11.09 23.22
N LEU A 401 24.18 12.07 23.47
CA LEU A 401 22.86 11.85 24.05
C LEU A 401 21.97 10.98 23.15
N GLN A 402 21.87 11.33 21.86
CA GLN A 402 21.06 10.57 20.91
C GLN A 402 21.61 9.16 20.70
N ALA A 403 22.94 9.01 20.61
CA ALA A 403 23.58 7.70 20.48
C ALA A 403 23.30 6.82 21.70
N GLN A 404 23.34 7.37 22.93
CA GLN A 404 22.96 6.61 24.13
C GLN A 404 21.50 6.12 24.07
N GLN A 405 20.56 6.99 23.70
CA GLN A 405 19.14 6.62 23.59
C GLN A 405 18.91 5.55 22.51
N ALA A 406 19.49 5.74 21.32
CA ALA A 406 19.36 4.80 20.21
C ALA A 406 20.03 3.45 20.53
N THR A 407 21.17 3.45 21.20
CA THR A 407 21.85 2.21 21.63
C THR A 407 21.02 1.45 22.67
N ILE A 408 20.37 2.14 23.60
CA ILE A 408 19.45 1.50 24.56
C ILE A 408 18.28 0.85 23.82
N ALA A 409 17.66 1.56 22.88
CA ALA A 409 16.59 1.01 22.05
C ALA A 409 17.08 -0.19 21.21
N ALA A 410 18.27 -0.10 20.63
CA ALA A 410 18.89 -1.18 19.88
C ALA A 410 19.29 -2.39 20.73
N ALA A 411 19.49 -2.23 22.05
CA ALA A 411 19.71 -3.34 22.97
C ALA A 411 18.40 -3.99 23.44
N GLU A 412 17.30 -3.23 23.53
CA GLU A 412 15.99 -3.77 23.90
C GLU A 412 15.39 -4.67 22.81
N VAL A 413 15.62 -4.38 21.53
CA VAL A 413 15.13 -5.24 20.43
C VAL A 413 15.61 -6.70 20.56
N PRO A 414 16.93 -7.00 20.64
CA PRO A 414 17.39 -8.36 20.83
C PRO A 414 16.99 -8.93 22.20
N LEU A 415 16.87 -8.11 23.26
CA LEU A 415 16.36 -8.62 24.55
C LEU A 415 14.90 -9.07 24.43
N HIS A 416 14.08 -8.34 23.68
CA HIS A 416 12.71 -8.72 23.35
C HIS A 416 12.68 -10.02 22.53
N VAL A 417 13.53 -10.15 21.52
CA VAL A 417 13.71 -11.40 20.76
C VAL A 417 14.06 -12.58 21.67
N ALA A 418 14.94 -12.39 22.65
CA ALA A 418 15.29 -13.42 23.63
C ALA A 418 14.08 -13.83 24.48
N ARG A 419 13.29 -12.87 24.97
CA ARG A 419 12.05 -13.14 25.74
C ARG A 419 11.04 -13.94 24.93
N LEU A 420 10.75 -13.50 23.70
CA LEU A 420 9.82 -14.17 22.80
C LEU A 420 10.31 -15.57 22.41
N SER A 421 11.60 -15.72 22.14
CA SER A 421 12.20 -17.01 21.78
C SER A 421 12.18 -17.98 22.96
N PHE A 422 12.41 -17.52 24.18
CA PHE A 422 12.24 -18.34 25.38
C PHE A 422 10.79 -18.81 25.54
N ARG A 423 9.80 -17.95 25.28
CA ARG A 423 8.39 -18.35 25.30
C ARG A 423 8.10 -19.39 24.20
N ALA A 424 8.67 -19.23 23.01
CA ALA A 424 8.57 -20.24 21.95
C ALA A 424 9.21 -21.59 22.37
N ALA A 425 10.32 -21.58 23.11
CA ALA A 425 10.93 -22.78 23.67
C ALA A 425 9.99 -23.49 24.66
N GLN A 426 9.29 -22.74 25.52
CA GLN A 426 8.31 -23.29 26.45
C GLN A 426 7.17 -23.99 25.71
N LEU A 427 6.59 -23.33 24.70
CA LEU A 427 5.51 -23.90 23.89
C LEU A 427 5.97 -25.14 23.11
N ALA A 428 7.17 -25.10 22.52
CA ALA A 428 7.75 -26.24 21.81
C ALA A 428 8.00 -27.45 22.74
N SER A 429 8.50 -27.21 23.95
CA SER A 429 8.66 -28.25 24.98
C SER A 429 7.31 -28.83 25.45
N GLU A 430 6.30 -27.99 25.60
CA GLU A 430 4.95 -28.40 25.95
C GLU A 430 4.37 -29.35 24.91
N VAL A 431 4.40 -28.98 23.62
CA VAL A 431 3.89 -29.86 22.54
C VAL A 431 4.79 -31.06 22.29
N ALA A 432 6.08 -31.01 22.63
CA ALA A 432 6.91 -32.21 22.67
C ALA A 432 6.43 -33.22 23.73
N THR A 433 5.80 -32.74 24.81
CA THR A 433 5.27 -33.56 25.90
C THR A 433 3.89 -34.13 25.56
N ILE A 434 2.97 -33.28 25.12
CA ILE A 434 1.55 -33.63 24.96
C ILE A 434 1.14 -33.91 23.51
N GLY A 435 1.90 -33.36 22.55
CA GLY A 435 1.52 -33.30 21.16
C GLY A 435 1.69 -34.61 20.39
N ASN A 436 1.48 -34.52 19.07
CA ASN A 436 1.55 -35.67 18.19
C ASN A 436 2.93 -36.35 18.25
N ILE A 437 2.94 -37.63 18.64
CA ILE A 437 4.16 -38.43 18.82
C ILE A 437 5.03 -38.49 17.55
N ASN A 438 4.41 -38.48 16.37
CA ASN A 438 5.13 -38.53 15.09
C ASN A 438 5.85 -37.21 14.76
N ALA A 439 5.56 -36.14 15.49
CA ALA A 439 6.14 -34.81 15.32
C ALA A 439 6.96 -34.37 16.55
N VAL A 440 7.32 -35.32 17.44
CA VAL A 440 8.13 -35.02 18.64
C VAL A 440 9.53 -34.50 18.27
N THR A 441 10.09 -34.96 17.15
CA THR A 441 11.36 -34.46 16.61
C THR A 441 11.23 -33.02 16.12
N ASP A 442 10.09 -32.63 15.55
CA ASP A 442 9.82 -31.26 15.11
C ASP A 442 9.71 -30.32 16.29
N ALA A 443 9.01 -30.74 17.36
CA ALA A 443 8.95 -30.00 18.62
C ALA A 443 10.34 -29.83 19.26
N THR A 444 11.16 -30.87 19.22
CA THR A 444 12.56 -30.84 19.72
C THR A 444 13.44 -29.89 18.91
N ALA A 445 13.30 -29.90 17.58
CA ALA A 445 13.97 -28.93 16.71
C ALA A 445 13.54 -27.50 17.05
N GLY A 446 12.26 -27.28 17.38
CA GLY A 446 11.74 -26.00 17.85
C GLY A 446 12.48 -25.49 19.09
N VAL A 447 12.64 -26.32 20.12
CA VAL A 447 13.36 -25.93 21.35
C VAL A 447 14.85 -25.64 21.09
N LEU A 448 15.49 -26.40 20.19
CA LEU A 448 16.89 -26.17 19.81
C LEU A 448 17.08 -24.86 19.04
N LEU A 449 16.19 -24.54 18.11
CA LEU A 449 16.20 -23.28 17.37
C LEU A 449 15.92 -22.09 18.31
N ALA A 450 15.03 -22.26 19.28
CA ALA A 450 14.77 -21.25 20.30
C ALA A 450 16.00 -21.02 21.19
N GLN A 451 16.75 -22.07 21.56
CA GLN A 451 18.01 -21.91 22.29
C GLN A 451 19.02 -21.10 21.49
N ALA A 452 19.23 -21.45 20.21
CA ALA A 452 20.13 -20.71 19.35
C ALA A 452 19.70 -19.23 19.21
N ALA A 453 18.39 -18.97 19.12
CA ALA A 453 17.84 -17.62 19.08
C ALA A 453 18.12 -16.85 20.37
N VAL A 454 17.83 -17.42 21.54
CA VAL A 454 18.08 -16.81 22.86
C VAL A 454 19.56 -16.48 23.04
N GLU A 455 20.45 -17.45 22.79
CA GLU A 455 21.89 -17.24 22.96
C GLU A 455 22.44 -16.18 22.00
N THR A 456 22.00 -16.19 20.74
CA THR A 456 22.41 -15.19 19.74
C THR A 456 21.92 -13.80 20.14
N ALA A 457 20.64 -13.68 20.50
CA ALA A 457 20.05 -12.42 20.92
C ALA A 457 20.73 -11.85 22.18
N VAL A 458 21.06 -12.70 23.16
CA VAL A 458 21.83 -12.31 24.36
C VAL A 458 23.20 -11.74 23.99
N LEU A 459 23.89 -12.29 22.99
CA LEU A 459 25.16 -11.73 22.51
C LEU A 459 24.97 -10.34 21.88
N ASN A 460 23.90 -10.15 21.12
CA ASN A 460 23.52 -8.85 20.55
C ASN A 460 23.15 -7.81 21.62
N VAL A 461 22.51 -8.21 22.73
CA VAL A 461 22.29 -7.30 23.88
C VAL A 461 23.62 -6.95 24.53
N LYS A 462 24.49 -7.94 24.79
CA LYS A 462 25.78 -7.74 25.46
C LYS A 462 26.69 -6.76 24.71
N ILE A 463 26.78 -6.86 23.38
CA ILE A 463 27.63 -5.96 22.60
C ILE A 463 27.14 -4.50 22.70
N ASN A 464 25.83 -4.27 22.60
CA ASN A 464 25.26 -2.93 22.79
C ASN A 464 25.48 -2.42 24.22
N ALA A 465 25.26 -3.27 25.22
CA ALA A 465 25.43 -2.93 26.64
C ALA A 465 26.84 -2.45 27.01
N THR A 466 27.89 -2.83 26.24
CA THR A 466 29.25 -2.33 26.47
C THR A 466 29.37 -0.81 26.32
N THR A 467 28.49 -0.21 25.51
CA THR A 467 28.49 1.22 25.19
C THR A 467 27.42 2.01 25.95
N VAL A 468 26.58 1.35 26.74
CA VAL A 468 25.52 2.00 27.54
C VAL A 468 26.07 2.48 28.88
N ASN A 469 25.81 3.76 29.18
CA ASN A 469 26.30 4.41 30.40
C ASN A 469 25.47 4.04 31.64
N ASN A 470 24.19 3.73 31.47
CA ASN A 470 23.29 3.36 32.57
C ASN A 470 23.63 1.98 33.15
N LYS A 471 24.46 1.95 34.20
CA LYS A 471 24.93 0.70 34.83
C LYS A 471 23.82 -0.10 35.52
N GLN A 472 22.78 0.56 36.03
CA GLN A 472 21.65 -0.13 36.65
C GLN A 472 20.85 -0.91 35.61
N LEU A 473 20.57 -0.28 34.46
CA LEU A 473 19.88 -0.93 33.35
C LEU A 473 20.69 -2.12 32.79
N VAL A 474 22.00 -1.93 32.60
CA VAL A 474 22.89 -3.02 32.15
C VAL A 474 22.90 -4.19 33.14
N ALA A 475 22.86 -3.94 34.45
CA ALA A 475 22.77 -5.00 35.45
C ALA A 475 21.42 -5.75 35.41
N GLN A 476 20.31 -5.04 35.15
CA GLN A 476 18.99 -5.65 34.96
C GLN A 476 18.97 -6.56 33.73
N TRP A 477 19.46 -6.08 32.59
CA TRP A 477 19.62 -6.91 31.40
C TRP A 477 20.50 -8.13 31.67
N GLN A 478 21.62 -7.97 32.37
CA GLN A 478 22.51 -9.08 32.67
C GLN A 478 21.83 -10.17 33.51
N GLN A 479 21.04 -9.78 34.52
CA GLN A 479 20.28 -10.73 35.33
C GLN A 479 19.25 -11.47 34.48
N GLU A 480 18.48 -10.75 33.67
CA GLU A 480 17.44 -11.33 32.83
C GLU A 480 18.02 -12.27 31.75
N MET A 481 19.09 -11.85 31.07
CA MET A 481 19.79 -12.68 30.07
C MET A 481 20.30 -13.99 30.68
N ASN A 482 20.80 -13.97 31.92
CA ASN A 482 21.26 -15.17 32.60
C ASN A 482 20.10 -16.13 32.88
N THR A 483 18.97 -15.61 33.34
CA THR A 483 17.74 -16.40 33.57
C THR A 483 17.26 -17.03 32.27
N LEU A 484 17.07 -16.24 31.21
CA LEU A 484 16.60 -16.71 29.91
C LEU A 484 17.51 -17.81 29.34
N THR A 485 18.83 -17.61 29.40
CA THR A 485 19.80 -18.60 28.89
C THR A 485 19.74 -19.91 29.69
N HIS A 486 19.73 -19.83 31.03
CA HIS A 486 19.72 -21.01 31.89
C HIS A 486 18.41 -21.80 31.76
N GLU A 487 17.27 -21.13 31.79
CA GLU A 487 15.96 -21.79 31.69
C GLU A 487 15.74 -22.39 30.30
N THR A 488 16.18 -21.72 29.23
CA THR A 488 16.10 -22.28 27.87
C THR A 488 16.97 -23.54 27.75
N ALA A 489 18.19 -23.53 28.30
CA ALA A 489 19.07 -24.71 28.30
C ALA A 489 18.46 -25.90 29.07
N ALA A 490 17.76 -25.63 30.18
CA ALA A 490 17.03 -26.66 30.93
C ALA A 490 15.89 -27.27 30.09
N LEU A 491 15.11 -26.43 29.37
CA LEU A 491 14.06 -26.90 28.46
C LEU A 491 14.60 -27.80 27.35
N VAL A 492 15.79 -27.48 26.80
CA VAL A 492 16.44 -28.30 25.76
C VAL A 492 16.75 -29.71 26.29
N GLN A 493 17.34 -29.81 27.48
CA GLN A 493 17.67 -31.10 28.08
C GLN A 493 16.41 -31.92 28.38
N GLN A 494 15.40 -31.27 28.96
CA GLN A 494 14.11 -31.89 29.25
C GLN A 494 13.45 -32.41 27.95
N THR A 495 13.39 -31.57 26.92
CA THR A 495 12.72 -31.92 25.65
C THR A 495 13.43 -33.05 24.93
N LYS A 496 14.77 -33.09 24.95
CA LYS A 496 15.54 -34.21 24.39
C LYS A 496 15.24 -35.54 25.09
N ALA A 497 15.13 -35.52 26.42
CA ALA A 497 14.75 -36.71 27.19
C ALA A 497 13.33 -37.18 26.82
N ILE A 498 12.37 -36.25 26.73
CA ILE A 498 10.99 -36.54 26.28
C ILE A 498 10.97 -37.13 24.88
N ALA A 499 11.76 -36.57 23.96
CA ALA A 499 11.84 -37.05 22.59
C ALA A 499 12.43 -38.46 22.50
N ALA A 500 13.48 -38.76 23.28
CA ALA A 500 14.06 -40.10 23.35
C ALA A 500 13.05 -41.13 23.85
N GLU A 501 12.33 -40.80 24.93
CA GLU A 501 11.32 -41.67 25.54
C GLU A 501 10.11 -41.87 24.61
N ARG A 502 9.49 -40.77 24.13
CA ARG A 502 8.29 -40.83 23.29
C ARG A 502 8.58 -41.29 21.87
N GLY A 503 9.75 -40.98 21.33
CA GLY A 503 10.16 -41.32 19.97
C GLY A 503 10.73 -42.72 19.82
N GLY A 504 11.05 -43.41 20.92
CA GLY A 504 11.52 -44.79 20.91
C GLY A 504 12.96 -44.97 20.43
N PHE A 505 13.82 -43.96 20.66
CA PHE A 505 15.23 -43.98 20.30
C PHE A 505 16.16 -43.69 21.50
N ALA A 506 15.67 -43.98 22.71
CA ALA A 506 16.40 -43.90 23.97
C ALA A 506 17.45 -45.01 24.14
#